data_AF-A0A562THK1-F1
#
_entry.id   AF-A0A562THK1-F1
#
_cell.length_a   1.000
_cell.length_b   1.000
_cell.length_c   1.000
_cell.angle_alpha   90.00
_cell.angle_beta   90.00
_cell.angle_gamma   90.00
#
_symmetry.space_group_name_H-M   'P 1'
#
loop_
_entity.id
_entity.type
_entity.pdbx_description
1 polymer ?
#
loop_
_entity_poly.entity_id
_entity_poly.type
_entity_poly.pdbx_seq_one_letter_code
_entity_poly.pdbx_strand_id
1 'polypeptide(L)'
;MTRSISSDHALDLGAKLGALLQDSEKRADLVKDPGTTLAALGAKSDLTILADTADTVHLVIPANIDAARVAAEDEAYFEELGRQALGACLYEDVPQ
;
A
#
# COMPACT_ATOMS: atom_id res chain seq x y z
N MET A 1 16.83 12.88 16.80
CA MET A 1 17.33 13.41 15.52
C MET A 1 16.52 12.80 14.39
N THR A 2 15.46 13.48 13.96
CA THR A 2 14.63 13.04 12.84
C THR A 2 15.40 13.36 11.57
N ARG A 3 16.03 12.34 10.99
CA ARG A 3 16.80 12.48 9.74
C ARG A 3 15.79 12.82 8.65
N SER A 4 15.76 14.09 8.23
CA SER A 4 15.06 14.51 7.02
C SER A 4 15.57 13.62 5.88
N ILE A 5 14.70 12.76 5.36
CA ILE A 5 14.95 12.12 4.07
C ILE A 5 14.97 13.30 3.09
N SER A 6 16.14 13.61 2.55
CA SER A 6 16.23 14.64 1.49
C SER A 6 15.29 14.21 0.36
N SER A 7 14.55 15.17 -0.22
CA SER A 7 13.58 14.93 -1.29
C SER A 7 14.13 14.02 -2.39
N ASP A 8 15.43 14.14 -2.68
CA ASP A 8 16.09 13.44 -3.77
C ASP A 8 16.21 11.94 -3.49
N HIS A 9 16.42 11.56 -2.22
CA HIS A 9 16.44 10.15 -1.83
C HIS A 9 15.04 9.51 -1.87
N ALA A 10 14.00 10.28 -1.53
CA ALA A 10 12.62 9.80 -1.63
C ALA A 10 12.20 9.63 -3.10
N LEU A 11 12.60 10.56 -3.97
CA LEU A 11 12.32 10.50 -5.40
C LEU A 11 13.08 9.35 -6.08
N ASP A 12 14.36 9.15 -5.78
CA ASP A 12 15.16 8.05 -6.30
C ASP A 12 14.59 6.68 -5.87
N LEU A 13 14.23 6.54 -4.58
CA LEU A 13 13.58 5.33 -4.09
C LEU A 13 12.22 5.09 -4.78
N GLY A 14 11.41 6.14 -4.95
CA GLY A 14 10.13 6.06 -5.65
C GLY A 14 10.28 5.62 -7.10
N ALA A 15 11.28 6.14 -7.82
CA ALA A 15 11.56 5.75 -9.20
C ALA A 15 12.01 4.28 -9.30
N LYS A 16 12.89 3.83 -8.40
CA LYS A 16 13.33 2.43 -8.32
C LYS A 16 12.18 1.47 -8.01
N LEU A 17 11.31 1.84 -7.07
CA LEU A 17 10.12 1.07 -6.74
C LEU A 17 9.16 1.00 -7.93
N GLY A 18 8.92 2.11 -8.62
CA GLY A 18 8.10 2.15 -9.83
C GLY A 18 8.64 1.25 -10.94
N ALA A 19 9.94 1.29 -11.20
CA ALA A 19 10.59 0.41 -12.18
C ALA A 19 10.49 -1.07 -11.80
N LEU A 20 10.62 -1.39 -10.51
CA LEU A 20 10.43 -2.75 -10.00
C LEU A 20 9.00 -3.24 -10.24
N LEU A 21 7.98 -2.42 -9.94
CA LEU A 21 6.57 -2.81 -10.06
C LEU A 21 6.12 -3.04 -11.52
N GLN A 22 6.80 -2.44 -12.49
CA GLN A 22 6.57 -2.63 -13.92
C GLN A 22 7.19 -3.93 -14.47
N ASP A 23 8.13 -4.54 -13.74
CA ASP A 23 8.78 -5.80 -14.09
C ASP A 23 8.07 -6.96 -13.39
N SER A 24 7.52 -7.91 -14.15
CA SER A 24 6.73 -9.02 -13.61
C SER A 24 7.54 -9.98 -12.74
N GLU A 25 8.82 -10.18 -13.06
CA GLU A 25 9.70 -11.08 -12.30
C GLU A 25 10.10 -10.41 -10.98
N LYS A 26 10.54 -9.16 -11.03
CA LYS A 26 10.92 -8.43 -9.81
C LYS A 26 9.73 -8.16 -8.89
N ARG A 27 8.53 -7.98 -9.46
CA ARG A 27 7.29 -7.89 -8.67
C ARG A 27 6.98 -9.21 -7.96
N ALA A 28 7.22 -10.35 -8.59
CA ALA A 28 7.06 -11.64 -7.93
C ALA A 28 8.06 -11.82 -6.77
N ASP A 29 9.31 -11.36 -6.95
CA ASP A 29 10.31 -11.36 -5.89
C ASP A 29 9.90 -10.46 -4.71
N LEU A 30 9.31 -9.30 -4.98
CA LEU A 30 8.79 -8.40 -3.96
C LEU A 30 7.68 -9.04 -3.12
N VAL A 31 6.79 -9.83 -3.73
CA VAL A 31 5.73 -10.55 -3.00
C VAL A 31 6.33 -11.68 -2.15
N LYS A 32 7.36 -12.37 -2.66
CA LYS A 32 7.98 -13.51 -1.99
C LYS A 32 8.87 -13.10 -0.81
N ASP A 33 9.68 -12.05 -0.98
CA ASP A 33 10.57 -11.53 0.06
C ASP A 33 10.66 -9.99 -0.02
N PRO A 34 9.66 -9.28 0.55
CA PRO A 34 9.60 -7.83 0.50
C PRO A 34 10.81 -7.18 1.17
N GLY A 35 11.28 -7.72 2.29
CA GLY A 35 12.34 -7.14 3.10
C GLY A 35 13.69 -7.12 2.38
N THR A 36 14.08 -8.27 1.81
CA THR A 36 15.32 -8.36 1.03
C THR A 36 15.25 -7.51 -0.24
N THR A 37 14.10 -7.56 -0.94
CA THR A 37 13.90 -6.82 -2.19
C THR A 37 13.94 -5.31 -1.97
N LEU A 38 13.30 -4.81 -0.91
CA LEU A 38 13.32 -3.40 -0.55
C LEU A 38 14.69 -2.93 -0.06
N ALA A 39 15.40 -3.75 0.72
CA ALA A 39 16.76 -3.44 1.15
C ALA A 39 17.71 -3.27 -0.03
N ALA A 40 17.55 -4.08 -1.09
CA ALA A 40 18.31 -3.95 -2.33
C ALA A 40 18.06 -2.61 -3.06
N LEU A 41 16.90 -1.99 -2.86
CA LEU A 41 16.57 -0.66 -3.39
C LEU A 41 17.10 0.50 -2.52
N GLY A 42 17.69 0.20 -1.36
CA GLY A 42 18.10 1.19 -0.36
C GLY A 42 16.94 1.68 0.52
N ALA A 43 15.80 0.98 0.51
CA ALA A 43 14.74 1.23 1.46
C ALA A 43 15.14 0.69 2.84
N LYS A 44 14.57 1.26 3.91
CA LYS A 44 14.80 0.72 5.24
C LYS A 44 14.12 -0.64 5.37
N SER A 45 14.76 -1.55 6.10
CA SER A 45 14.29 -2.92 6.31
C SER A 45 13.08 -3.05 7.24
N ASP A 46 12.60 -1.94 7.82
CA ASP A 46 11.41 -1.88 8.68
C ASP A 46 10.12 -1.55 7.91
N LEU A 47 10.19 -1.47 6.57
CA LEU A 47 9.04 -1.25 5.72
C LEU A 47 8.33 -2.58 5.41
N THR A 48 7.06 -2.66 5.78
CA THR A 48 6.15 -3.74 5.39
C THR A 48 5.37 -3.31 4.15
N ILE A 49 5.43 -4.11 3.08
CA ILE A 49 4.56 -3.93 1.91
C ILE A 49 3.32 -4.79 2.11
N LEU A 50 2.17 -4.14 1.99
CA LEU A 50 0.88 -4.80 1.93
C LEU A 50 0.33 -4.55 0.53
N ALA A 51 0.39 -5.58 -0.31
CA ALA A 51 -0.09 -5.50 -1.68
C ALA A 51 -1.56 -5.91 -1.74
N ASP A 52 -2.37 -5.11 -2.41
CA ASP A 52 -3.76 -5.44 -2.67
C ASP A 52 -3.84 -6.63 -3.64
N THR A 53 -4.86 -7.45 -3.44
CA THR A 53 -5.22 -8.59 -4.28
C THR A 53 -6.61 -8.38 -4.85
N ALA A 54 -7.08 -9.32 -5.67
CA ALA A 54 -8.44 -9.26 -6.22
C ALA A 54 -9.53 -9.29 -5.13
N ASP A 55 -9.22 -9.83 -3.95
CA ASP A 55 -10.12 -10.05 -2.82
C ASP A 55 -9.77 -9.24 -1.57
N THR A 56 -8.64 -8.53 -1.55
CA THR A 56 -8.16 -7.81 -0.37
C THR A 56 -7.63 -6.43 -0.74
N VAL A 57 -8.09 -5.40 -0.02
CA VAL A 57 -7.57 -4.03 -0.12
C VAL A 57 -7.01 -3.62 1.24
N HIS A 58 -5.82 -3.02 1.24
CA HIS A 58 -5.15 -2.53 2.44
C HIS A 58 -5.29 -1.02 2.54
N LEU A 59 -5.95 -0.57 3.61
CA LEU A 59 -6.21 0.84 3.86
C LEU A 59 -5.30 1.37 4.97
N VAL A 60 -4.64 2.49 4.70
CA VAL A 60 -3.90 3.23 5.72
C VAL A 60 -4.85 4.25 6.33
N ILE A 61 -5.37 3.93 7.51
CA ILE A 61 -6.18 4.85 8.30
C ILE A 61 -5.30 5.57 9.35
N PRO A 62 -5.43 6.89 9.51
CA PRO A 62 -4.75 7.60 10.58
C PRO A 62 -5.30 7.12 11.93
N ALA A 63 -4.52 6.29 12.64
CA ALA A 63 -4.96 5.60 13.85
C ALA A 63 -5.60 6.54 14.89
N ASN A 64 -5.16 7.79 14.99
CA ASN A 64 -5.67 8.72 16.00
C ASN A 64 -7.11 9.21 15.75
N ILE A 65 -7.57 9.26 14.50
CA ILE A 65 -8.89 9.80 14.18
C ILE A 65 -9.97 8.75 14.45
N ASP A 66 -9.67 7.50 14.09
CA ASP A 66 -10.65 6.40 14.11
C ASP A 66 -10.32 5.28 15.11
N ALA A 67 -9.35 5.49 16.00
CA ALA A 67 -8.89 4.51 17.00
C ALA A 67 -10.03 3.81 17.74
N ALA A 68 -11.04 4.57 18.17
CA ALA A 68 -12.15 4.03 18.95
C ALA A 68 -13.01 3.05 18.14
N ARG A 69 -13.22 3.31 16.84
CA ARG A 69 -14.01 2.44 15.95
C ARG A 69 -13.22 1.18 15.57
N VAL A 70 -11.93 1.35 15.31
CA VAL A 70 -11.02 0.22 15.04
C VAL A 70 -10.91 -0.70 16.25
N ALA A 71 -10.71 -0.15 17.46
CA ALA A 71 -10.60 -0.93 18.69
C ALA A 71 -11.92 -1.61 19.09
N ALA A 72 -13.05 -1.10 18.63
CA ALA A 72 -14.37 -1.70 18.84
C ALA A 72 -14.71 -2.76 17.77
N GLU A 73 -13.84 -3.02 16.80
CA GLU A 73 -14.10 -3.91 15.65
C GLU A 73 -15.43 -3.56 14.96
N ASP A 74 -15.68 -2.26 14.76
CA ASP A 74 -16.92 -1.74 14.17
C ASP A 74 -17.07 -2.21 12.70
N GLU A 75 -17.81 -3.30 12.49
CA GLU A 75 -18.03 -3.88 11.16
C GLU A 75 -18.67 -2.88 10.18
N ALA A 76 -19.60 -2.05 10.65
CA ALA A 76 -20.27 -1.07 9.81
C ALA A 76 -19.31 0.03 9.34
N TYR A 77 -18.36 0.41 10.19
CA TYR A 77 -17.26 1.29 9.80
C TYR A 77 -16.35 0.68 8.75
N PHE A 78 -15.95 -0.58 8.93
CA PHE A 78 -15.08 -1.25 7.96
C PHE A 78 -15.78 -1.46 6.61
N GLU A 79 -17.08 -1.76 6.61
CA GLU A 79 -17.88 -1.84 5.39
C GLU A 79 -17.96 -0.48 4.68
N GLU A 80 -18.17 0.61 5.42
CA GLU A 80 -18.17 1.97 4.87
C GLU A 80 -16.82 2.33 4.26
N LEU A 81 -15.71 2.07 4.97
CA LEU A 81 -14.35 2.28 4.47
C LEU A 81 -14.07 1.46 3.21
N GLY A 82 -14.41 0.17 3.21
CA GLY A 82 -14.25 -0.70 2.05
C GLY A 82 -15.03 -0.18 0.85
N ARG A 83 -16.28 0.28 1.07
CA ARG A 83 -17.12 0.88 0.04
C ARG A 83 -16.55 2.18 -0.52
N GLN A 84 -15.96 3.02 0.33
CA GLN A 84 -15.28 4.25 -0.10
C GLN A 84 -13.95 3.96 -0.81
N ALA A 85 -13.21 2.94 -0.39
CA ALA A 85 -11.94 2.52 -0.96
C ALA A 85 -12.08 1.89 -2.35
N LEU A 86 -13.09 1.04 -2.52
CA LEU A 86 -13.56 0.55 -3.83
C LEU A 86 -14.33 1.66 -4.58
N GLY A 87 -14.30 2.89 -4.07
CA GLY A 87 -15.25 3.97 -4.30
C GLY A 87 -15.72 4.05 -5.72
N ALA A 88 -17.04 4.05 -5.91
CA ALA A 88 -17.65 4.40 -7.18
C ALA A 88 -16.99 3.73 -8.41
N CYS A 89 -16.46 2.50 -8.28
CA CYS A 89 -16.24 1.58 -9.39
C CYS A 89 -17.59 1.14 -9.96
N LEU A 90 -18.48 2.10 -10.23
CA LEU A 90 -19.43 2.03 -11.30
C LEU A 90 -18.56 2.04 -12.56
N TYR A 91 -18.09 0.86 -12.97
CA TYR A 91 -17.88 0.66 -14.39
C TYR A 91 -19.24 0.95 -15.04
N GLU A 92 -19.37 2.12 -15.68
CA GLU A 92 -20.43 2.34 -16.68
C GLU A 92 -20.18 1.50 -17.95
N ASP A 93 -19.20 0.60 -17.94
CA ASP A 93 -19.06 -0.44 -18.96
C ASP A 93 -20.05 -1.59 -18.67
N VAL A 94 -21.31 -1.34 -18.99
CA VAL A 94 -22.24 -2.41 -19.34
C VAL A 94 -21.68 -3.11 -20.59
N PRO A 95 -21.44 -4.43 -20.58
CA PRO A 95 -20.93 -5.12 -21.76
C PRO A 95 -21.92 -4.97 -22.93
N GLN A 96 -21.41 -4.56 -24.10
CA GLN A 96 -22.10 -4.72 -25.40
C GLN A 96 -21.95 -6.15 -25.91
#